data_AF-A0A2S1KTH7-F1
#
_entry.id   AF-A0A2S1KTH7-F1
#
_cell.length_a   1.000
_cell.length_b   1.000
_cell.length_c   1.000
_cell.angle_alpha   90.00
_cell.angle_beta   90.00
_cell.angle_gamma   90.00
#
_symmetry.space_group_name_H-M   'P 1'
#
loop_
_entity.id
_entity.type
_entity.pdbx_description
1 polymer ?
#
loop_
_entity_poly.entity_id
_entity_poly.type
_entity_poly.pdbx_seq_one_letter_code
_entity_poly.pdbx_strand_id
1 'polypeptide(L)'
;MMIMITFVVFALIIGAMGIYLLRHRTGFMGITATQAKMPATIFGWFFTVDAALLLISVVIYRDAPLPAGIFVILATIMTTALALTVVRRLFK
;
A
#
# COMPACT_ATOMS: atom_id res chain seq x y z
N MET A 1 16.42 12.76 12.35
CA MET A 1 17.05 11.63 11.62
C MET A 1 16.32 10.29 11.81
N MET A 2 16.11 9.81 13.05
CA MET A 2 15.41 8.54 13.30
C MET A 2 13.97 8.49 12.73
N ILE A 3 13.20 9.57 12.91
CA ILE A 3 11.82 9.70 12.40
C ILE A 3 11.74 9.58 10.87
N MET A 4 12.68 10.23 10.16
CA MET A 4 12.75 10.20 8.70
C MET A 4 13.02 8.78 8.18
N ILE A 5 13.96 8.05 8.81
CA ILE A 5 14.28 6.67 8.45
C ILE A 5 13.04 5.77 8.60
N THR A 6 12.28 5.92 9.69
CA THR A 6 11.04 5.16 9.90
C THR A 6 10.04 5.35 8.75
N PHE A 7 9.80 6.60 8.32
CA PHE A 7 8.86 6.84 7.22
C PHE A 7 9.37 6.35 5.86
N VAL A 8 10.69 6.39 5.61
CA VAL A 8 11.28 5.78 4.42
C VAL A 8 11.07 4.26 4.41
N VAL A 9 11.26 3.60 5.55
CA VAL A 9 10.98 2.16 5.68
C VAL A 9 9.52 1.84 5.42
N PHE A 10 8.58 2.62 5.99
CA PHE A 10 7.15 2.46 5.69
C PHE A 10 6.85 2.64 4.21
N ALA A 11 7.42 3.66 3.56
CA ALA A 11 7.22 3.89 2.14
C ALA A 11 7.72 2.72 1.29
N LEU A 12 8.87 2.13 1.63
CA LEU A 12 9.40 0.95 0.94
C LEU A 12 8.49 -0.28 1.11
N ILE A 13 7.96 -0.51 2.32
CA ILE A 13 7.05 -1.64 2.59
C ILE A 13 5.73 -1.46 1.81
N ILE A 14 5.13 -0.27 1.90
CA ILE A 14 3.87 0.06 1.22
C ILE A 14 4.08 -0.03 -0.31
N GLY A 15 5.17 0.53 -0.83
CA GLY A 15 5.52 0.47 -2.24
C GLY A 15 5.76 -0.96 -2.74
N ALA A 16 6.49 -1.77 -1.98
CA ALA A 16 6.72 -3.18 -2.29
C ALA A 16 5.40 -3.97 -2.34
N MET A 17 4.48 -3.71 -1.40
CA MET A 17 3.13 -4.29 -1.41
C MET A 17 2.36 -3.88 -2.68
N GLY A 18 2.40 -2.59 -3.03
CA GLY A 18 1.76 -2.06 -4.23
C GLY A 18 2.26 -2.75 -5.50
N ILE A 19 3.59 -2.78 -5.69
CA ILE A 19 4.24 -3.43 -6.83
C ILE A 19 3.93 -4.92 -6.86
N TYR A 20 3.94 -5.60 -5.71
CA TYR A 20 3.62 -7.02 -5.62
C TYR A 20 2.20 -7.33 -6.11
N LEU A 21 1.22 -6.56 -5.66
CA LEU A 21 -0.18 -6.67 -6.11
C LEU A 21 -0.30 -6.39 -7.61
N LEU A 22 0.43 -5.40 -8.12
CA LEU A 22 0.42 -5.06 -9.55
C LEU A 22 1.12 -6.13 -10.41
N ARG A 23 2.07 -6.88 -9.87
CA ARG A 23 2.75 -7.98 -10.56
C ARG A 23 1.93 -9.28 -10.54
N HIS A 24 1.12 -9.49 -9.49
CA HIS A 24 0.29 -10.69 -9.30
C HIS A 24 -1.20 -10.45 -9.61
N ARG A 25 -1.50 -9.53 -10.54
CA ARG A 25 -2.88 -9.22 -10.96
C ARG A 25 -3.61 -10.40 -11.61
N THR A 26 -2.89 -11.42 -12.07
CA THR A 26 -3.45 -12.61 -12.74
C THR A 26 -3.77 -13.75 -11.78
N GLY A 27 -3.52 -13.58 -10.47
CA GLY A 27 -3.80 -14.57 -9.44
C GLY A 27 -3.06 -14.21 -8.16
N PHE A 28 -3.80 -14.11 -7.06
CA PHE A 28 -3.25 -13.63 -5.78
C PHE A 28 -3.78 -14.50 -4.65
N MET A 29 -2.86 -15.06 -3.84
CA MET A 29 -3.19 -15.85 -2.64
C MET A 29 -4.27 -16.94 -2.87
N GLY A 30 -4.19 -17.69 -3.97
CA GLY A 30 -5.14 -18.77 -4.29
C GLY A 30 -6.45 -18.34 -4.95
N ILE A 31 -6.68 -17.03 -5.18
CA ILE A 31 -7.85 -16.51 -5.89
C ILE A 31 -7.62 -16.59 -7.41
N THR A 32 -8.59 -17.13 -8.15
CA THR A 32 -8.56 -17.23 -9.61
C THR A 32 -8.50 -15.86 -10.29
N ALA A 33 -7.82 -15.80 -11.45
CA ALA A 33 -7.47 -14.58 -12.19
C ALA A 33 -8.65 -13.60 -12.38
N THR A 34 -9.85 -14.11 -12.61
CA THR A 34 -11.05 -13.33 -12.91
C THR A 34 -11.54 -12.52 -11.70
N GLN A 35 -11.40 -13.07 -10.49
CA GLN A 35 -11.80 -12.40 -9.25
C GLN A 35 -10.65 -11.64 -8.59
N ALA A 36 -9.38 -11.95 -8.87
CA ALA A 36 -8.24 -11.24 -8.26
C ALA A 36 -7.84 -9.95 -8.99
N LYS A 37 -8.08 -9.85 -10.30
CA LYS A 37 -7.49 -8.81 -11.17
C LYS A 37 -7.92 -7.38 -10.83
N MET A 38 -9.21 -7.17 -10.56
CA MET A 38 -9.73 -5.84 -10.26
C MET A 38 -9.23 -5.28 -8.92
N PRO A 39 -9.38 -5.99 -7.78
CA PRO A 39 -8.90 -5.48 -6.49
C PRO A 39 -7.38 -5.35 -6.45
N ALA A 40 -6.62 -6.33 -6.97
CA ALA A 40 -5.16 -6.25 -6.97
C ALA A 40 -4.63 -5.05 -7.77
N THR A 41 -5.31 -4.69 -8.88
CA THR A 41 -4.93 -3.51 -9.66
C THR A 41 -5.22 -2.20 -8.92
N ILE A 42 -6.41 -2.07 -8.32
CA ILE A 42 -6.83 -0.85 -7.62
C ILE A 42 -5.94 -0.62 -6.39
N PHE A 43 -5.84 -1.63 -5.52
CA PHE A 43 -5.04 -1.54 -4.30
C PHE A 43 -3.55 -1.41 -4.61
N GLY A 44 -3.05 -2.12 -5.63
CA GLY A 44 -1.65 -2.01 -6.03
C GLY A 44 -1.27 -0.61 -6.51
N TRP A 45 -2.12 0.06 -7.30
CA TRP A 45 -1.89 1.44 -7.72
C TRP A 45 -1.99 2.40 -6.54
N PHE A 46 -2.99 2.22 -5.68
CA PHE A 46 -3.14 3.04 -4.49
C PHE A 46 -1.87 3.02 -3.62
N PHE A 47 -1.38 1.83 -3.25
CA PHE A 47 -0.19 1.72 -2.41
C PHE A 47 1.07 2.25 -3.10
N THR A 48 1.19 2.08 -4.42
CA THR A 48 2.35 2.61 -5.15
C THR A 48 2.35 4.15 -5.15
N VAL A 49 1.20 4.77 -5.37
CA VAL A 49 1.05 6.23 -5.34
C VAL A 49 1.22 6.78 -3.93
N ASP A 50 0.61 6.13 -2.94
CA ASP A 50 0.71 6.51 -1.53
C ASP A 50 2.16 6.46 -1.03
N ALA A 51 2.91 5.41 -1.39
CA ALA A 51 4.35 5.31 -1.09
C ALA A 51 5.17 6.43 -1.74
N ALA A 52 4.87 6.80 -2.99
CA ALA A 52 5.55 7.90 -3.66
C ALA A 52 5.26 9.25 -2.97
N LEU A 53 4.00 9.50 -2.61
CA LEU A 53 3.59 10.71 -1.88
C LEU A 53 4.20 10.76 -0.48
N LEU A 54 4.30 9.63 0.21
CA LEU A 54 5.00 9.53 1.48
C LEU A 54 6.48 9.90 1.35
N LEU A 55 7.19 9.38 0.33
CA LEU A 55 8.59 9.76 0.09
C LEU A 55 8.74 11.26 -0.21
N ILE A 56 7.86 11.81 -1.05
CA ILE A 56 7.85 13.26 -1.36
C ILE A 56 7.62 14.07 -0.08
N SER A 57 6.64 13.68 0.73
CA SER A 57 6.31 14.32 2.00
C SER A 57 7.51 14.31 2.96
N VAL A 58 8.19 13.17 3.10
CA VAL A 58 9.39 13.04 3.94
C VAL A 58 10.53 13.93 3.46
N VAL A 59 10.74 14.04 2.14
CA VAL A 59 11.81 14.86 1.56
C VAL A 59 11.55 16.36 1.74
N ILE A 60 10.29 16.80 1.61
CA ILE A 60 9.89 18.20 1.75
C ILE A 60 9.86 18.62 3.22
N TYR A 61 9.20 17.84 4.08
CA TYR A 61 8.86 18.26 5.43
C TYR A 61 9.84 17.82 6.51
N ARG A 62 10.79 16.92 6.19
CA ARG A 62 11.97 16.42 6.95
C ARG A 62 11.82 16.22 8.47
N ASP A 63 11.53 17.30 9.20
CA ASP A 63 11.42 17.38 10.65
C ASP A 63 9.98 17.39 11.16
N ALA A 64 8.98 17.62 10.29
CA ALA A 64 7.57 17.54 10.64
C ALA A 64 7.02 16.12 10.40
N PRO A 65 6.65 15.36 11.45
CA PRO A 65 6.16 14.00 11.30
C PRO A 65 4.71 13.91 10.81
N LEU A 66 3.94 14.98 11.00
CA LEU A 66 2.49 14.99 10.77
C LEU A 66 2.11 14.79 9.29
N PRO A 67 2.76 15.48 8.32
CA PRO A 67 2.47 15.27 6.90
C PRO A 67 2.78 13.85 6.40
N ALA A 68 3.83 13.21 6.92
CA ALA A 68 4.17 11.83 6.56
C ALA A 68 3.25 10.81 7.24
N GLY A 69 2.86 11.08 8.49
CA GLY A 69 1.95 10.23 9.26
C GLY A 69 0.59 10.01 8.60
N ILE A 70 0.06 11.02 7.90
CA ILE A 70 -1.23 10.92 7.19
C ILE A 70 -1.21 9.79 6.15
N PHE A 71 -0.14 9.68 5.36
CA PHE A 71 0.00 8.62 4.35
C PHE A 71 0.10 7.24 4.99
N VAL A 72 0.83 7.12 6.10
CA VAL A 72 0.91 5.84 6.84
C VAL A 72 -0.47 5.42 7.38
N ILE A 73 -1.27 6.36 7.88
CA ILE A 73 -2.64 6.09 8.33
C ILE A 73 -3.53 5.65 7.15
N LEU A 74 -3.45 6.36 6.01
CA LEU A 74 -4.18 5.99 4.79
C LEU A 74 -3.82 4.60 4.30
N ALA A 75 -2.52 4.28 4.26
CA ALA A 75 -2.04 2.95 3.91
C ALA A 75 -2.59 1.87 4.85
N THR A 76 -2.68 2.16 6.15
CA THR A 76 -3.19 1.21 7.15
C THR A 76 -4.68 0.92 6.92
N ILE A 77 -5.49 1.95 6.68
CA ILE A 77 -6.91 1.81 6.37
C ILE A 77 -7.11 1.00 5.09
N MET A 78 -6.35 1.31 4.05
CA MET A 78 -6.45 0.59 2.77
C MET A 78 -5.93 -0.84 2.83
N THR A 79 -4.93 -1.12 3.66
CA THR A 79 -4.46 -2.49 3.91
C THR A 79 -5.54 -3.31 4.59
N THR A 80 -6.26 -2.71 5.53
CA THR A 80 -7.41 -3.35 6.19
C THR A 80 -8.53 -3.62 5.18
N ALA A 81 -8.85 -2.65 4.33
CA ALA A 81 -9.85 -2.80 3.27
C ALA A 81 -9.46 -3.88 2.25
N LEU A 82 -8.17 -3.96 1.86
CA LEU A 82 -7.65 -5.03 1.01
C LEU A 82 -7.83 -6.39 1.69
N ALA A 83 -7.42 -6.53 2.96
CA ALA A 83 -7.55 -7.78 3.70
C ALA A 83 -9.00 -8.26 3.75
N LEU A 84 -9.94 -7.37 4.09
CA LEU A 84 -11.38 -7.67 4.07
C LEU A 84 -11.88 -8.08 2.68
N THR A 85 -11.39 -7.41 1.62
CA THR A 85 -11.77 -7.73 0.24
C THR A 85 -11.25 -9.11 -0.19
N VAL A 86 -10.02 -9.44 0.18
CA VAL A 86 -9.38 -10.73 -0.12
C VAL A 86 -10.11 -11.85 0.64
N VAL A 87 -10.33 -11.69 1.94
CA VAL A 87 -11.07 -12.66 2.77
C VAL A 87 -12.48 -12.90 2.23
N ARG A 88 -13.23 -11.83 1.91
CA ARG A 88 -14.58 -11.96 1.33
C ARG A 88 -14.62 -12.71 0.00
N ARG A 89 -13.53 -12.68 -0.79
CA ARG A 89 -13.44 -13.40 -2.08
C ARG A 89 -12.93 -14.83 -1.92
N LEU A 90 -12.20 -15.14 -0.86
CA LEU A 90 -11.73 -16.50 -0.58
C LEU A 90 -12.82 -17.41 0.01
N PHE A 91 -13.76 -16.84 0.78
CA PHE A 91 -14.81 -17.60 1.48
C PHE A 91 -16.20 -17.48 0.82
N LYS A 92 -16.28 -16.94 -0.40
CA LYS A 92 -17.49 -16.94 -1.24
C LYS A 92 -17.28 -17.88 -2.41
#